data_AF-A0A8S2G4X1-F1
#
_entry.id   AF-A0A8S2G4X1-F1
#
_cell.length_a   1.000
_cell.length_b   1.000
_cell.length_c   1.000
_cell.angle_alpha   90.00
_cell.angle_beta   90.00
_cell.angle_gamma   90.00
#
_symmetry.space_group_name_H-M   'P 1'
#
loop_
_entity.id
_entity.type
_entity.pdbx_description
1 polymer ?
#
loop_
_entity_poly.entity_id
_entity_poly.type
_entity_poly.pdbx_seq_one_letter_code
_entity_poly.pdbx_strand_id
1 'polypeptide(L)'
;DLLPIDGYQNMPLVSLEEAVKPVFELLKDDQLGHKIQLAKRQCSNPENNLTQDESASIRLYTMEATATTNSLYYRLNDALRAVDRQKLKPWFCYLKLFLTALFKLPSVKGSVWRGVKLNLSNLYKKKRTWTWWGISSCTDSKDVLESPQFLGNHGTRTLCLIQCVNGKDIRAHSFFPNENEILLLPATQFAVKRIEDQGDDLHFVELEEIVTSHPLLMSPTKGVPSSKEPSIEAKFVAELLTTNKASENFLINMTVISNEDAELLGSSLK
;
A
#
# COMPACT_ATOMS: atom_id res chain seq x y z
N ASP A 1 -21.63 2.55 6.15
CA ASP A 1 -20.44 2.03 5.45
C ASP A 1 -20.47 2.41 3.98
N LEU A 2 -19.30 2.54 3.35
CA LEU A 2 -19.20 2.88 1.93
C LEU A 2 -19.54 1.66 1.07
N LEU A 3 -19.96 1.93 -0.17
CA LEU A 3 -20.17 0.88 -1.16
C LEU A 3 -18.86 0.21 -1.56
N PRO A 4 -18.91 -1.07 -1.98
CA PRO A 4 -17.76 -1.78 -2.54
C PRO A 4 -17.05 -1.01 -3.65
N ILE A 5 -15.76 -1.27 -3.82
CA ILE A 5 -14.96 -0.73 -4.92
C ILE A 5 -15.14 -1.65 -6.13
N ASP A 6 -15.89 -1.16 -7.12
CA ASP A 6 -16.20 -1.84 -8.37
C ASP A 6 -16.12 -0.90 -9.58
N GLY A 7 -16.54 -1.37 -10.75
CA GLY A 7 -16.46 -0.67 -12.03
C GLY A 7 -15.08 -0.72 -12.69
N TYR A 8 -14.01 -0.50 -11.92
CA TYR A 8 -12.64 -0.44 -12.44
C TYR A 8 -12.19 -1.75 -13.11
N GLN A 9 -12.68 -2.91 -12.66
CA GLN A 9 -12.34 -4.21 -13.24
C GLN A 9 -12.79 -4.37 -14.70
N ASN A 10 -13.78 -3.58 -15.12
CA ASN A 10 -14.29 -3.55 -16.49
C ASN A 10 -13.46 -2.67 -17.43
N MET A 11 -12.51 -1.89 -16.90
CA MET A 11 -11.61 -1.11 -17.74
C MET A 11 -10.66 -2.03 -18.52
N PRO A 12 -10.26 -1.64 -19.75
CA PRO A 12 -9.19 -2.33 -20.45
C PRO A 12 -7.87 -2.21 -19.67
N LEU A 13 -7.02 -3.22 -19.79
CA LEU A 13 -5.63 -3.10 -19.36
C LEU A 13 -4.89 -2.24 -20.40
N VAL A 14 -4.23 -1.18 -19.95
CA VAL A 14 -3.57 -0.17 -20.79
C VAL A 14 -2.15 0.08 -20.28
N SER A 15 -1.34 0.83 -21.05
CA SER A 15 0.00 1.24 -20.60
C SER A 15 -0.06 2.19 -19.40
N LEU A 16 1.06 2.35 -18.69
CA LEU A 16 1.12 3.26 -17.54
C LEU A 16 0.76 4.71 -17.90
N GLU A 17 1.18 5.19 -19.08
CA GLU A 17 0.87 6.53 -19.57
C GLU A 17 -0.65 6.74 -19.74
N GLU A 18 -1.32 5.82 -20.45
CA GLU A 18 -2.77 5.91 -20.65
C GLU A 18 -3.54 5.67 -19.34
N ALA A 19 -2.97 4.88 -18.41
CA ALA A 19 -3.57 4.65 -17.10
C ALA A 19 -3.61 5.91 -16.21
N VAL A 20 -2.56 6.74 -16.28
CA VAL A 20 -2.42 7.97 -15.47
C VAL A 20 -3.06 9.19 -16.13
N LYS A 21 -3.22 9.19 -17.45
CA LYS A 21 -3.79 10.30 -18.23
C LYS A 21 -5.07 10.92 -17.65
N PRO A 22 -6.09 10.17 -17.16
CA PRO A 22 -7.30 10.77 -16.61
C PRO A 22 -7.09 11.51 -15.28
N VAL A 23 -5.98 11.25 -14.58
CA VAL A 23 -5.66 11.83 -13.26
C VAL A 23 -4.47 12.78 -13.31
N PHE A 24 -3.91 13.04 -14.50
CA PHE A 24 -2.73 13.88 -14.69
C PHE A 24 -2.90 15.27 -14.05
N GLU A 25 -3.99 15.96 -14.37
CA GLU A 25 -4.32 17.29 -13.82
C GLU A 25 -4.71 17.24 -12.32
N LEU A 26 -5.16 16.09 -11.82
CA LEU A 26 -5.52 15.92 -10.40
C LEU A 26 -4.28 15.81 -9.51
N LEU A 27 -3.20 15.24 -10.04
CA LEU A 27 -1.96 15.02 -9.31
C LEU A 27 -1.20 16.33 -9.07
N LYS A 28 -1.25 17.28 -10.01
CA LYS A 28 -0.49 18.56 -9.92
C LYS A 28 0.99 18.35 -9.61
N ASP A 29 1.55 17.28 -10.17
CA ASP A 29 2.97 16.92 -10.01
C ASP A 29 3.71 17.23 -11.31
N ASP A 30 4.44 18.34 -11.32
CA ASP A 30 5.19 18.81 -12.49
C ASP A 30 6.26 17.80 -12.97
N GLN A 31 6.65 16.85 -12.11
CA GLN A 31 7.64 15.81 -12.41
C GLN A 31 7.01 14.48 -12.84
N LEU A 32 5.68 14.38 -12.91
CA LEU A 32 4.96 13.13 -13.18
C LEU A 32 5.42 12.44 -14.47
N GLY A 33 5.62 13.20 -15.55
CA GLY A 33 6.10 12.66 -16.82
C GLY A 33 7.47 11.99 -16.71
N HIS A 34 8.41 12.64 -16.01
CA HIS A 34 9.74 12.07 -15.75
C HIS A 34 9.66 10.82 -14.86
N LYS A 35 8.78 10.83 -13.84
CA LYS A 35 8.58 9.65 -12.97
C LYS A 35 8.02 8.46 -13.71
N ILE A 36 7.05 8.66 -14.60
CA ILE A 36 6.50 7.59 -15.46
C ILE A 36 7.62 6.96 -16.31
N GLN A 37 8.44 7.79 -16.96
CA GLN A 37 9.58 7.31 -17.76
C GLN A 37 10.60 6.55 -16.90
N LEU A 38 10.95 7.10 -15.73
CA LEU A 38 11.88 6.46 -14.80
C LEU A 38 11.34 5.11 -14.32
N ALA A 39 10.07 5.05 -13.92
CA ALA A 39 9.42 3.83 -13.46
C ALA A 39 9.44 2.73 -14.54
N LYS A 40 9.10 3.07 -15.80
CA LYS A 40 9.14 2.09 -16.90
C LYS A 40 10.55 1.62 -17.20
N ARG A 41 11.52 2.53 -17.27
CA ARG A 41 12.93 2.21 -17.53
C ARG A 41 13.49 1.24 -16.49
N GLN A 42 13.16 1.44 -15.21
CA GLN A 42 13.61 0.58 -14.11
C GLN A 42 12.86 -0.75 -14.02
N CYS A 43 11.75 -0.91 -14.75
CA CYS A 43 10.92 -2.11 -14.76
C CYS A 43 10.97 -2.84 -16.12
N SER A 44 12.09 -2.77 -16.85
CA SER A 44 12.21 -3.37 -18.19
C SER A 44 12.13 -4.90 -18.19
N ASN A 45 12.65 -5.55 -17.13
CA ASN A 45 12.60 -7.00 -16.92
C ASN A 45 12.08 -7.29 -15.51
N PRO A 46 10.78 -7.12 -15.26
CA PRO A 46 10.23 -7.24 -13.92
C PRO A 46 10.11 -8.70 -13.47
N GLU A 47 10.18 -8.91 -12.16
CA GLU A 47 9.93 -10.21 -11.53
C GLU A 47 8.43 -10.57 -11.51
N ASN A 48 8.12 -11.75 -10.96
CA ASN A 48 6.75 -12.21 -10.67
C ASN A 48 5.79 -12.28 -11.87
N ASN A 49 6.33 -12.45 -13.09
CA ASN A 49 5.56 -12.48 -14.34
C ASN A 49 4.68 -11.24 -14.56
N LEU A 50 5.12 -10.10 -14.02
CA LEU A 50 4.49 -8.81 -14.32
C LEU A 50 4.88 -8.34 -15.72
N THR A 51 4.02 -7.54 -16.34
CA THR A 51 4.44 -6.72 -17.48
C THR A 51 5.25 -5.52 -17.00
N GLN A 52 5.98 -4.87 -17.91
CA GLN A 52 6.69 -3.62 -17.60
C GLN A 52 5.74 -2.57 -17.01
N ASP A 53 4.56 -2.36 -17.62
CA ASP A 53 3.59 -1.36 -17.16
C ASP A 53 2.97 -1.73 -15.80
N GLU A 54 2.73 -3.03 -15.54
CA GLU A 54 2.24 -3.51 -14.24
C GLU A 54 3.25 -3.23 -13.12
N SER A 55 4.51 -3.63 -13.30
CA SER A 55 5.58 -3.35 -12.33
C SER A 55 5.85 -1.85 -12.18
N ALA A 56 5.86 -1.11 -13.29
CA ALA A 56 6.04 0.34 -13.26
C ALA A 56 4.89 1.07 -12.56
N SER A 57 3.66 0.53 -12.59
CA SER A 57 2.54 1.11 -11.84
C SER A 57 2.76 1.00 -10.33
N ILE A 58 3.31 -0.12 -9.84
CA ILE A 58 3.69 -0.31 -8.43
C ILE A 58 4.84 0.63 -8.06
N ARG A 59 5.88 0.69 -8.91
CA ARG A 59 7.01 1.61 -8.69
C ARG A 59 6.54 3.05 -8.58
N LEU A 60 5.68 3.51 -9.51
CA LEU A 60 5.15 4.86 -9.50
C LEU A 60 4.29 5.16 -8.26
N TYR A 61 3.53 4.17 -7.77
CA TYR A 61 2.76 4.31 -6.52
C TYR A 61 3.66 4.71 -5.34
N THR A 62 4.83 4.09 -5.24
CA THR A 62 5.78 4.32 -4.15
C THR A 62 6.65 5.58 -4.32
N MET A 63 6.52 6.33 -5.42
CA MET A 63 7.31 7.54 -5.64
C MET A 63 6.69 8.77 -4.98
N GLU A 64 7.51 9.53 -4.26
CA GLU A 64 7.12 10.79 -3.64
C GLU A 64 7.10 11.94 -4.68
N ALA A 65 6.16 12.87 -4.55
CA ALA A 65 6.18 14.15 -5.21
C ALA A 65 6.84 15.24 -4.37
N THR A 66 7.20 16.35 -5.01
CA THR A 66 7.84 17.49 -4.32
C THR A 66 7.00 17.95 -3.14
N ALA A 67 5.68 17.98 -3.32
CA ALA A 67 4.72 18.09 -2.23
C ALA A 67 4.02 16.74 -2.04
N THR A 68 4.07 16.18 -0.84
CA THR A 68 3.49 14.86 -0.53
C THR A 68 2.00 14.75 -0.87
N THR A 69 1.26 15.83 -0.69
CA THR A 69 -0.17 15.90 -1.05
C THR A 69 -0.44 15.74 -2.54
N ASN A 70 0.59 15.89 -3.40
CA ASN A 70 0.53 15.68 -4.84
C ASN A 70 1.06 14.30 -5.27
N SER A 71 1.60 13.51 -4.33
CA SER A 71 2.06 12.14 -4.60
C SER A 71 0.90 11.27 -5.08
N LEU A 72 1.19 10.34 -6.00
CA LEU A 72 0.15 9.48 -6.59
C LEU A 72 -0.57 8.65 -5.53
N TYR A 73 0.18 8.02 -4.62
CA TYR A 73 -0.42 7.23 -3.53
C TYR A 73 -1.34 8.08 -2.65
N TYR A 74 -0.95 9.33 -2.36
CA TYR A 74 -1.71 10.22 -1.49
C TYR A 74 -3.06 10.54 -2.11
N ARG A 75 -3.06 11.01 -3.36
CA ARG A 75 -4.28 11.38 -4.10
C ARG A 75 -5.18 10.19 -4.39
N LEU A 76 -4.61 9.02 -4.70
CA LEU A 76 -5.37 7.79 -4.89
C LEU A 76 -6.04 7.35 -3.58
N ASN A 77 -5.31 7.37 -2.47
CA ASN A 77 -5.84 6.98 -1.16
C ASN A 77 -6.92 7.94 -0.65
N ASP A 78 -6.82 9.24 -0.95
CA ASP A 78 -7.90 10.20 -0.71
C ASP A 78 -9.17 9.83 -1.49
N ALA A 79 -9.04 9.55 -2.80
CA ALA A 79 -10.16 9.12 -3.63
C ALA A 79 -10.80 7.79 -3.17
N LEU A 80 -9.98 6.83 -2.70
CA LEU A 80 -10.46 5.54 -2.17
C LEU A 80 -11.27 5.71 -0.87
N ARG A 81 -10.89 6.67 -0.02
CA ARG A 81 -11.55 6.98 1.26
C ARG A 81 -12.74 7.91 1.11
N ALA A 82 -12.90 8.58 -0.04
CA ALA A 82 -13.99 9.50 -0.28
C ALA A 82 -15.37 8.81 -0.21
N VAL A 83 -16.30 9.45 0.48
CA VAL A 83 -17.71 9.01 0.54
C VAL A 83 -18.35 9.01 -0.84
N ASP A 84 -18.08 10.06 -1.61
CA ASP A 84 -18.49 10.15 -3.00
C ASP A 84 -17.61 9.27 -3.90
N ARG A 85 -18.15 8.11 -4.27
CA ARG A 85 -17.50 7.14 -5.18
C ARG A 85 -17.27 7.68 -6.59
N GLN A 86 -17.92 8.77 -7.00
CA GLN A 86 -17.62 9.40 -8.30
C GLN A 86 -16.18 9.92 -8.36
N LYS A 87 -15.61 10.33 -7.21
CA LYS A 87 -14.21 10.79 -7.14
C LYS A 87 -13.19 9.70 -7.47
N LEU A 88 -13.57 8.42 -7.37
CA LEU A 88 -12.71 7.30 -7.71
C LEU A 88 -12.71 6.99 -9.21
N LYS A 89 -13.75 7.39 -9.96
CA LYS A 89 -13.89 7.04 -11.39
C LYS A 89 -12.71 7.46 -12.26
N PRO A 90 -12.11 8.66 -12.12
CA PRO A 90 -10.92 9.03 -12.88
C PRO A 90 -9.75 8.05 -12.68
N TRP A 91 -9.67 7.40 -11.52
CA TRP A 91 -8.61 6.47 -11.17
C TRP A 91 -8.82 5.06 -11.73
N PHE A 92 -9.93 4.76 -12.38
CA PHE A 92 -10.27 3.38 -12.77
C PHE A 92 -9.25 2.74 -13.72
N CYS A 93 -8.68 3.49 -14.66
CA CYS A 93 -7.62 2.96 -15.54
C CYS A 93 -6.36 2.61 -14.73
N TYR A 94 -5.93 3.50 -13.83
CA TYR A 94 -4.78 3.25 -12.96
C TYR A 94 -5.04 2.10 -11.99
N LEU A 95 -6.18 2.08 -11.31
CA LEU A 95 -6.60 0.99 -10.41
C LEU A 95 -6.63 -0.35 -11.14
N LYS A 96 -7.14 -0.40 -12.38
CA LYS A 96 -7.15 -1.61 -13.19
C LYS A 96 -5.73 -2.14 -13.40
N LEU A 97 -4.79 -1.31 -13.82
CA LEU A 97 -3.40 -1.69 -14.05
C LEU A 97 -2.72 -2.11 -12.75
N PHE A 98 -2.78 -1.25 -11.74
CA PHE A 98 -2.12 -1.43 -10.44
C PHE A 98 -2.63 -2.65 -9.67
N LEU A 99 -3.96 -2.83 -9.58
CA LEU A 99 -4.52 -4.00 -8.88
C LEU A 99 -4.32 -5.28 -9.69
N THR A 100 -4.30 -5.24 -11.03
CA THR A 100 -3.91 -6.43 -11.82
C THR A 100 -2.50 -6.87 -11.45
N ALA A 101 -1.55 -5.93 -11.30
CA ALA A 101 -0.20 -6.22 -10.87
C ALA A 101 -0.17 -6.83 -9.45
N LEU A 102 -0.81 -6.18 -8.47
CA LEU A 102 -0.83 -6.66 -7.09
C LEU A 102 -1.51 -8.04 -6.92
N PHE A 103 -2.53 -8.35 -7.71
CA PHE A 103 -3.19 -9.66 -7.68
C PHE A 103 -2.33 -10.79 -8.26
N LYS A 104 -1.35 -10.49 -9.12
CA LYS A 104 -0.38 -11.48 -9.61
C LYS A 104 0.72 -11.79 -8.59
N LEU A 105 0.99 -10.87 -7.66
CA LEU A 105 1.97 -11.09 -6.60
C LEU A 105 1.47 -12.14 -5.60
N PRO A 106 2.36 -13.04 -5.13
CA PRO A 106 2.03 -13.97 -4.05
C PRO A 106 1.50 -13.23 -2.81
N SER A 107 0.52 -13.83 -2.13
CA SER A 107 0.05 -13.28 -0.86
C SER A 107 1.01 -13.62 0.27
N VAL A 108 1.38 -12.61 1.03
CA VAL A 108 2.07 -12.70 2.32
C VAL A 108 1.04 -12.89 3.43
N LYS A 109 1.19 -13.98 4.16
CA LYS A 109 0.42 -14.28 5.37
C LYS A 109 1.34 -14.20 6.58
N GLY A 110 0.92 -13.43 7.59
CA GLY A 110 1.70 -13.25 8.81
C GLY A 110 1.49 -11.90 9.46
N SER A 111 2.40 -11.56 10.36
CA SER A 111 2.40 -10.28 11.07
C SER A 111 3.07 -9.20 10.25
N VAL A 112 2.37 -8.09 10.02
CA VAL A 112 2.92 -6.86 9.45
C VAL A 112 2.62 -5.68 10.37
N TRP A 113 3.43 -4.64 10.26
CA TRP A 113 3.39 -3.49 11.13
C TRP A 113 3.09 -2.21 10.35
N ARG A 114 2.32 -1.32 10.96
CA ARG A 114 2.08 0.03 10.43
C ARG A 114 2.17 1.06 11.52
N GLY A 115 3.00 2.08 11.32
CA GLY A 115 3.10 3.25 12.19
C GLY A 115 2.24 4.40 11.69
N VAL A 116 1.59 5.12 12.60
CA VAL A 116 0.88 6.38 12.32
C VAL A 116 1.22 7.40 13.41
N LYS A 117 1.63 8.60 13.02
CA LYS A 117 1.99 9.69 13.95
C LYS A 117 0.78 10.44 14.54
N LEU A 118 -0.27 9.71 14.92
CA LEU A 118 -1.47 10.21 15.61
C LEU A 118 -2.05 9.12 16.53
N ASN A 119 -2.87 9.49 17.51
CA ASN A 119 -3.60 8.55 18.36
C ASN A 119 -4.88 8.07 17.66
N LEU A 120 -4.90 6.81 17.21
CA LEU A 120 -6.07 6.19 16.57
C LEU A 120 -6.87 5.29 17.52
N SER A 121 -6.41 5.10 18.77
CA SER A 121 -6.97 4.12 19.71
C SER A 121 -8.48 4.28 19.91
N ASN A 122 -8.97 5.52 20.01
CA ASN A 122 -10.39 5.82 20.19
C ASN A 122 -11.26 5.52 18.96
N LEU A 123 -10.69 5.53 17.74
CA LEU A 123 -11.41 5.13 16.53
C LEU A 123 -11.75 3.64 16.58
N TYR A 124 -10.80 2.81 17.04
CA TYR A 124 -10.97 1.37 17.12
C TYR A 124 -11.84 0.91 18.28
N LYS A 125 -11.84 1.61 19.43
CA LYS A 125 -12.64 1.25 20.62
C LYS A 125 -14.14 1.08 20.35
N LYS A 126 -14.68 1.79 19.37
CA LYS A 126 -16.12 1.82 19.08
C LYS A 126 -16.57 0.72 18.10
N LYS A 127 -15.65 0.01 17.43
CA LYS A 127 -16.02 -0.93 16.37
C LYS A 127 -15.39 -2.31 16.57
N ARG A 128 -16.21 -3.35 16.41
CA ARG A 128 -15.72 -4.74 16.34
C ARG A 128 -14.99 -5.03 15.03
N THR A 129 -15.46 -4.40 13.95
CA THR A 129 -14.90 -4.53 12.60
C THR A 129 -14.55 -3.15 12.05
N TRP A 130 -13.38 -3.05 11.43
CA TRP A 130 -12.88 -1.82 10.82
C TRP A 130 -12.47 -2.06 9.38
N THR A 131 -12.81 -1.16 8.47
CA THR A 131 -12.43 -1.26 7.04
C THR A 131 -11.40 -0.18 6.71
N TRP A 132 -10.25 -0.57 6.18
CA TRP A 132 -9.30 0.36 5.57
C TRP A 132 -9.63 0.48 4.08
N TRP A 133 -10.28 1.59 3.71
CA TRP A 133 -10.70 1.82 2.33
C TRP A 133 -9.54 2.17 1.39
N GLY A 134 -8.49 2.82 1.89
CA GLY A 134 -7.26 3.08 1.14
C GLY A 134 -6.33 1.86 1.12
N ILE A 135 -5.42 1.85 0.15
CA ILE A 135 -4.25 0.97 0.16
C ILE A 135 -3.39 1.35 1.36
N SER A 136 -2.97 0.34 2.13
CA SER A 136 -2.22 0.58 3.37
C SER A 136 -0.81 0.01 3.25
N SER A 137 0.19 0.89 3.29
CA SER A 137 1.59 0.51 3.38
C SER A 137 1.93 0.02 4.79
N CYS A 138 2.56 -1.14 4.86
CA CYS A 138 3.02 -1.82 6.08
C CYS A 138 4.45 -2.32 5.85
N THR A 139 5.08 -2.81 6.91
CA THR A 139 6.40 -3.45 6.84
C THR A 139 6.38 -4.76 7.63
N ASP A 140 7.12 -5.77 7.17
CA ASP A 140 7.37 -7.00 7.95
C ASP A 140 8.49 -6.82 8.99
N SER A 141 9.19 -5.67 8.97
CA SER A 141 10.29 -5.36 9.87
C SER A 141 9.92 -4.24 10.84
N LYS A 142 9.83 -4.57 12.13
CA LYS A 142 9.53 -3.58 13.18
C LYS A 142 10.62 -2.50 13.28
N ASP A 143 11.87 -2.86 13.02
CA ASP A 143 13.02 -1.96 13.12
C ASP A 143 12.91 -0.77 12.15
N VAL A 144 12.30 -0.98 10.98
CA VAL A 144 12.03 0.10 10.01
C VAL A 144 11.19 1.21 10.66
N LEU A 145 10.24 0.85 11.54
CA LEU A 145 9.37 1.83 12.19
C LEU A 145 10.08 2.67 13.27
N GLU A 146 11.19 2.19 13.83
CA GLU A 146 11.92 2.92 14.87
C GLU A 146 12.56 4.21 14.35
N SER A 147 12.81 4.30 13.03
CA SER A 147 13.33 5.51 12.42
C SER A 147 12.33 6.68 12.53
N PRO A 148 12.79 7.91 12.88
CA PRO A 148 11.94 9.10 12.97
C PRO A 148 11.16 9.43 11.69
N GLN A 149 11.61 8.94 10.54
CA GLN A 149 10.95 9.12 9.25
C GLN A 149 9.62 8.35 9.17
N PHE A 150 9.53 7.20 9.86
CA PHE A 150 8.35 6.35 9.90
C PHE A 150 7.53 6.63 11.16
N LEU A 151 7.69 5.85 12.23
CA LEU A 151 6.98 6.08 13.49
C LEU A 151 7.83 6.93 14.45
N GLY A 152 9.11 6.56 14.60
CA GLY A 152 9.98 7.14 15.60
C GLY A 152 9.59 6.74 17.03
N ASN A 153 10.29 7.33 17.98
CA ASN A 153 10.19 7.04 19.42
C ASN A 153 9.60 8.20 20.23
N HIS A 154 9.15 9.28 19.58
CA HIS A 154 8.64 10.48 20.24
C HIS A 154 7.32 10.97 19.62
N GLY A 155 6.54 11.71 20.43
CA GLY A 155 5.26 12.29 20.02
C GLY A 155 4.11 11.29 19.99
N THR A 156 2.89 11.81 19.92
CA THR A 156 1.66 11.01 19.88
C THR A 156 1.61 10.14 18.63
N ARG A 157 1.53 8.83 18.84
CA ARG A 157 1.66 7.87 17.76
C ARG A 157 0.91 6.56 18.05
N THR A 158 0.57 5.85 16.99
CA THR A 158 -0.08 4.54 17.04
C THR A 158 0.76 3.52 16.27
N LEU A 159 1.07 2.41 16.91
CA LEU A 159 1.65 1.22 16.29
C LEU A 159 0.54 0.18 16.09
N CYS A 160 0.31 -0.20 14.83
CA CYS A 160 -0.61 -1.27 14.48
C CYS A 160 0.18 -2.56 14.22
N LEU A 161 -0.19 -3.65 14.91
CA LEU A 161 0.17 -5.02 14.54
C LEU A 161 -1.01 -5.61 13.76
N ILE A 162 -0.76 -6.07 12.54
CA ILE A 162 -1.79 -6.66 11.68
C ILE A 162 -1.43 -8.10 11.36
N GLN A 163 -2.30 -9.04 11.73
CA GLN A 163 -2.27 -10.40 11.19
C GLN A 163 -2.97 -10.39 9.83
N CYS A 164 -2.19 -10.31 8.75
CA CYS A 164 -2.71 -10.30 7.39
C CYS A 164 -2.65 -11.70 6.74
N VAL A 165 -3.52 -11.91 5.77
CA VAL A 165 -3.53 -13.10 4.91
C VAL A 165 -3.36 -12.76 3.43
N ASN A 166 -3.62 -11.51 3.04
CA ASN A 166 -3.51 -11.04 1.64
C ASN A 166 -2.53 -9.88 1.46
N GLY A 167 -1.50 -9.77 2.31
CA GLY A 167 -0.45 -8.77 2.12
C GLY A 167 0.30 -8.98 0.80
N LYS A 168 0.72 -7.91 0.14
CA LYS A 168 1.45 -7.96 -1.13
C LYS A 168 2.85 -7.39 -0.94
N ASP A 169 3.84 -8.26 -1.00
CA ASP A 169 5.24 -7.84 -0.98
C ASP A 169 5.58 -7.16 -2.29
N ILE A 170 5.96 -5.88 -2.20
CA ILE A 170 6.31 -5.08 -3.37
C ILE A 170 7.79 -4.69 -3.40
N ARG A 171 8.65 -5.29 -2.58
CA ARG A 171 10.09 -4.92 -2.50
C ARG A 171 10.78 -4.87 -3.86
N ALA A 172 10.57 -5.90 -4.70
CA ALA A 172 11.16 -5.98 -6.04
C ALA A 172 10.62 -4.91 -7.01
N HIS A 173 9.45 -4.34 -6.72
CA HIS A 173 8.73 -3.41 -7.59
C HIS A 173 8.68 -1.98 -7.05
N SER A 174 9.02 -1.77 -5.77
CA SER A 174 9.02 -0.47 -5.10
C SER A 174 10.21 0.39 -5.54
N PHE A 175 10.00 1.70 -5.54
CA PHE A 175 11.07 2.68 -5.67
C PHE A 175 12.02 2.67 -4.46
N PHE A 176 11.54 2.19 -3.30
CA PHE A 176 12.25 2.10 -2.03
C PHE A 176 12.33 0.65 -1.52
N PRO A 177 13.18 -0.21 -2.14
CA PRO A 177 13.22 -1.65 -1.81
C PRO A 177 13.61 -1.96 -0.35
N ASN A 178 14.31 -1.04 0.31
CA ASN A 178 14.81 -1.23 1.69
C ASN A 178 13.75 -1.04 2.78
N GLU A 179 12.54 -0.57 2.45
CA GLU A 179 11.47 -0.34 3.42
C GLU A 179 10.73 -1.64 3.82
N ASN A 180 11.08 -2.76 3.16
CA ASN A 180 10.38 -4.03 3.28
C ASN A 180 8.85 -3.89 3.15
N GLU A 181 8.44 -3.11 2.16
CA GLU A 181 7.07 -2.66 2.03
C GLU A 181 6.12 -3.80 1.63
N ILE A 182 5.11 -4.03 2.48
CA ILE A 182 3.98 -4.91 2.24
C ILE A 182 2.71 -4.05 2.12
N LEU A 183 2.05 -4.11 0.97
CA LEU A 183 0.77 -3.43 0.77
C LEU A 183 -0.41 -4.31 1.20
N LEU A 184 -1.32 -3.75 1.97
CA LEU A 184 -2.68 -4.27 2.13
C LEU A 184 -3.60 -3.60 1.11
N LEU A 185 -4.42 -4.41 0.45
CA LEU A 185 -5.35 -3.96 -0.60
C LEU A 185 -6.40 -2.98 -0.04
N PRO A 186 -7.00 -2.13 -0.90
CA PRO A 186 -8.08 -1.26 -0.47
C PRO A 186 -9.32 -2.06 -0.07
N ALA A 187 -10.13 -1.48 0.80
CA ALA A 187 -11.30 -2.09 1.40
C ALA A 187 -11.03 -3.38 2.20
N THR A 188 -9.82 -3.55 2.74
CA THR A 188 -9.48 -4.65 3.64
C THR A 188 -10.20 -4.47 4.98
N GLN A 189 -10.84 -5.53 5.47
CA GLN A 189 -11.59 -5.53 6.72
C GLN A 189 -10.78 -6.20 7.83
N PHE A 190 -10.88 -5.67 9.04
CA PHE A 190 -10.15 -6.16 10.20
C PHE A 190 -11.06 -6.33 11.41
N ALA A 191 -10.82 -7.38 12.19
CA ALA A 191 -11.33 -7.49 13.55
C ALA A 191 -10.33 -6.82 14.50
N VAL A 192 -10.83 -5.95 15.37
CA VAL A 192 -10.01 -5.32 16.41
C VAL A 192 -9.81 -6.33 17.55
N LYS A 193 -8.56 -6.73 17.81
CA LYS A 193 -8.23 -7.73 18.83
C LYS A 193 -7.82 -7.11 20.14
N ARG A 194 -6.97 -6.08 20.06
CA ARG A 194 -6.39 -5.45 21.24
C ARG A 194 -6.18 -3.96 20.99
N ILE A 195 -6.41 -3.16 22.02
CA ILE A 195 -6.08 -1.73 22.04
C ILE A 195 -5.45 -1.46 23.40
N GLU A 196 -4.24 -0.93 23.39
CA GLU A 196 -3.48 -0.65 24.62
C GLU A 196 -2.85 0.74 24.55
N ASP A 197 -2.78 1.38 25.71
CA ASP A 197 -1.92 2.54 25.92
C ASP A 197 -0.59 2.01 26.48
N GLN A 198 0.50 2.24 25.76
CA GLN A 198 1.83 1.74 26.12
C GLN A 198 2.66 2.79 26.88
N GLY A 199 2.07 3.95 27.22
CA GLY A 199 2.82 5.09 27.76
C GLY A 199 3.62 5.83 26.69
N ASP A 200 4.30 6.91 27.07
CA ASP A 200 5.14 7.74 26.19
C ASP A 200 4.45 8.19 24.88
N ASP A 201 3.15 8.51 24.98
CA ASP A 201 2.26 8.84 23.87
C ASP A 201 2.20 7.77 22.75
N LEU A 202 2.56 6.53 23.05
CA LEU A 202 2.46 5.38 22.16
C LEU A 202 1.18 4.60 22.44
N HIS A 203 0.34 4.49 21.42
CA HIS A 203 -0.84 3.64 21.42
C HIS A 203 -0.60 2.40 20.57
N PHE A 204 -1.11 1.27 21.02
CA PHE A 204 -1.00 0.00 20.32
C PHE A 204 -2.37 -0.50 19.89
N VAL A 205 -2.45 -0.99 18.65
CA VAL A 205 -3.67 -1.61 18.10
C VAL A 205 -3.30 -2.92 17.43
N GLU A 206 -3.95 -4.01 17.83
CA GLU A 206 -3.83 -5.31 17.17
C GLU A 206 -5.07 -5.58 16.31
N LEU A 207 -4.83 -5.92 15.06
CA LEU A 207 -5.83 -6.16 14.03
C LEU A 207 -5.62 -7.57 13.43
N GLU A 208 -6.72 -8.23 13.09
CA GLU A 208 -6.70 -9.46 12.30
C GLU A 208 -7.53 -9.27 11.02
N GLU A 209 -6.94 -9.53 9.86
CA GLU A 209 -7.64 -9.45 8.57
C GLU A 209 -8.81 -10.45 8.53
N ILE A 210 -10.00 -9.95 8.19
CA ILE A 210 -11.21 -10.77 8.05
C ILE A 210 -11.27 -11.29 6.62
N VAL A 211 -11.23 -12.62 6.48
CA VAL A 211 -11.55 -13.29 5.21
C VAL A 211 -13.06 -13.37 5.06
N THR A 212 -13.60 -12.68 4.06
CA THR A 212 -15.04 -12.64 3.77
C THR A 212 -15.36 -13.31 2.44
N SER A 213 -16.51 -13.98 2.36
CA SER A 213 -17.07 -14.50 1.11
C SER A 213 -17.67 -13.40 0.23
N HIS A 214 -17.85 -12.19 0.77
CA HIS A 214 -18.40 -11.02 0.09
C HIS A 214 -17.37 -9.89 0.10
N PRO A 215 -16.36 -9.92 -0.79
CA PRO A 215 -15.27 -8.94 -0.79
C PRO A 215 -15.79 -7.54 -1.16
N LEU A 216 -15.28 -6.53 -0.46
CA LEU A 216 -15.56 -5.11 -0.74
C LEU A 216 -14.69 -4.54 -1.86
N LEU A 217 -13.77 -5.34 -2.42
CA LEU A 217 -12.96 -5.02 -3.58
C LEU A 217 -13.20 -6.10 -4.64
N MET A 218 -13.72 -5.71 -5.81
CA MET A 218 -13.87 -6.65 -6.93
C MET A 218 -12.52 -7.08 -7.46
N SER A 219 -12.36 -8.33 -7.92
CA SER A 219 -11.12 -8.78 -8.54
C SER A 219 -10.88 -8.04 -9.87
N PRO A 220 -9.63 -7.62 -10.18
CA PRO A 220 -9.32 -6.98 -11.45
C PRO A 220 -9.43 -7.94 -12.64
N THR A 221 -9.38 -9.25 -12.42
CA THR A 221 -9.51 -10.27 -13.48
C THR A 221 -10.90 -10.90 -13.44
N LYS A 222 -11.59 -10.97 -14.58
CA LYS A 222 -12.84 -11.73 -14.69
C LYS A 222 -12.49 -13.23 -14.62
N GLY A 223 -12.78 -13.85 -13.47
CA GLY A 223 -12.87 -15.30 -13.31
C GLY A 223 -11.69 -16.12 -13.83
N VAL A 224 -10.57 -16.10 -13.11
CA VAL A 224 -9.79 -17.33 -12.93
C VAL A 224 -10.04 -17.77 -11.49
N PRO A 225 -10.58 -18.98 -11.25
CA PRO A 225 -10.75 -19.47 -9.89
C PRO A 225 -9.39 -19.47 -9.19
N SER A 226 -9.39 -18.97 -7.95
CA SER A 226 -8.29 -19.01 -6.99
C SER A 226 -7.35 -20.18 -7.26
N SER A 227 -6.12 -19.86 -7.69
CA SER A 227 -5.08 -20.85 -7.91
C SER A 227 -4.94 -21.70 -6.64
N LYS A 228 -5.13 -23.02 -6.80
CA LYS A 228 -4.71 -24.00 -5.81
C LYS A 228 -3.23 -23.75 -5.48
N GLU A 229 -2.89 -23.79 -4.19
CA GLU A 229 -1.52 -23.66 -3.67
C GLU A 229 -0.52 -24.51 -4.47
N PRO A 230 0.66 -23.97 -4.83
CA PRO A 230 1.77 -24.81 -5.27
C PRO A 230 2.28 -25.63 -4.09
N SER A 231 2.39 -26.95 -4.31
CA SER A 231 2.95 -27.92 -3.35
C SER A 231 4.40 -27.59 -2.98
N ILE A 232 4.76 -28.01 -1.75
CA ILE A 232 5.92 -27.68 -0.91
C ILE A 232 7.32 -27.98 -1.52
N GLU A 233 7.46 -28.43 -2.77
CA GLU A 233 8.73 -28.98 -3.28
C GLU A 233 9.66 -28.02 -4.04
N ALA A 234 9.42 -26.70 -4.03
CA ALA A 234 10.32 -25.73 -4.72
C ALA A 234 11.19 -24.87 -3.77
N LYS A 235 11.25 -25.18 -2.48
CA LYS A 235 11.85 -24.32 -1.45
C LYS A 235 13.34 -24.55 -1.13
N PHE A 236 14.12 -25.28 -1.93
CA PHE A 236 15.44 -25.75 -1.45
C PHE A 236 16.69 -25.50 -2.32
N VAL A 237 16.69 -24.63 -3.33
CA VAL A 237 17.90 -24.52 -4.20
C VAL A 237 18.38 -23.09 -4.50
N ALA A 238 18.05 -22.06 -3.72
CA ALA A 238 18.60 -20.72 -4.00
C ALA A 238 19.01 -19.90 -2.76
N GLU A 239 19.52 -20.58 -1.74
CA GLU A 239 20.35 -19.94 -0.72
C GLU A 239 21.76 -20.52 -0.84
N LEU A 240 22.58 -19.94 -1.72
CA LEU A 240 24.05 -19.98 -1.68
C LEU A 240 24.62 -19.15 -2.84
N LEU A 241 25.65 -18.37 -2.52
CA LEU A 241 26.43 -17.41 -3.35
C LEU A 241 25.83 -15.98 -3.33
N THR A 242 26.44 -14.93 -2.78
CA THR A 242 27.78 -14.68 -2.24
C THR A 242 27.77 -13.34 -1.47
N THR A 243 28.51 -13.30 -0.36
CA THR A 243 28.87 -12.14 0.47
C THR A 243 29.75 -11.11 -0.25
N ASN A 244 29.60 -9.79 -0.03
CA ASN A 244 30.41 -8.97 0.91
C ASN A 244 30.27 -7.43 0.71
N LYS A 245 30.48 -6.74 1.84
CA LYS A 245 30.49 -5.30 2.20
C LYS A 245 31.07 -4.27 1.20
N ALA A 246 30.54 -3.04 1.23
CA ALA A 246 31.28 -1.81 1.62
C ALA A 246 30.36 -0.58 1.70
N SER A 247 30.82 0.42 2.44
CA SER A 247 30.12 1.49 3.14
C SER A 247 30.20 2.88 2.47
N GLU A 248 29.35 3.77 2.99
CA GLU A 248 29.49 5.25 3.07
C GLU A 248 29.50 6.08 1.77
N ASN A 249 28.42 6.83 1.50
CA ASN A 249 28.36 8.25 1.84
C ASN A 249 27.02 8.93 1.46
N PHE A 250 26.62 9.86 2.34
CA PHE A 250 25.90 11.12 2.07
C PHE A 250 24.37 11.12 1.83
N LEU A 251 23.65 11.34 2.94
CA LEU A 251 22.78 12.50 3.21
C LEU A 251 22.18 13.23 2.00
N ILE A 252 20.83 13.17 1.87
CA ILE A 252 19.91 14.32 1.91
C ILE A 252 18.53 13.93 1.29
N ASN A 253 17.47 14.28 2.03
CA ASN A 253 16.04 14.40 1.66
C ASN A 253 15.19 13.12 1.58
N MET A 254 14.68 12.69 2.75
CA MET A 254 13.49 11.83 2.86
C MET A 254 12.57 12.35 3.98
N THR A 255 11.47 12.93 3.52
CA THR A 255 10.30 13.42 4.24
C THR A 255 9.14 12.94 3.34
N VAL A 256 8.07 12.26 3.74
CA VAL A 256 7.17 12.40 4.88
C VAL A 256 6.21 11.19 4.82
N ILE A 257 6.14 10.31 5.82
CA ILE A 257 4.89 9.53 6.06
C ILE A 257 4.07 10.36 7.06
N SER A 258 3.34 11.37 6.56
CA SER A 258 2.73 12.43 7.38
C SER A 258 1.47 11.96 8.07
N ASN A 259 1.37 12.36 9.33
CA ASN A 259 0.30 13.12 9.99
C ASN A 259 -1.05 13.40 9.25
N GLU A 260 -1.12 13.47 7.93
CA GLU A 260 -2.31 13.85 7.17
C GLU A 260 -3.24 12.65 6.88
N ASP A 261 -2.70 11.42 6.85
CA ASP A 261 -3.50 10.19 6.75
C ASP A 261 -4.54 10.11 7.89
N ALA A 262 -4.25 10.73 9.03
CA ALA A 262 -5.15 10.74 10.17
C ALA A 262 -5.97 12.03 10.39
N GLU A 263 -5.65 13.15 9.71
CA GLU A 263 -6.64 14.22 9.46
C GLU A 263 -7.73 13.75 8.50
N LEU A 264 -7.39 12.92 7.51
CA LEU A 264 -8.36 12.32 6.57
C LEU A 264 -9.18 11.17 7.18
N LEU A 265 -8.61 10.39 8.10
CA LEU A 265 -9.40 9.47 8.94
C LEU A 265 -10.35 10.23 9.89
N GLY A 266 -9.99 11.46 10.31
CA GLY A 266 -10.82 12.34 11.14
C GLY A 266 -11.89 13.13 10.39
N SER A 267 -11.64 13.51 9.13
CA SER A 267 -12.57 14.33 8.33
C SER A 267 -13.69 13.52 7.67
N SER A 268 -13.53 12.19 7.54
CA SER A 268 -14.61 11.26 7.14
C SER A 268 -15.68 11.06 8.24
N LEU A 269 -15.61 11.83 9.34
CA LEU A 269 -16.56 11.83 10.46
C LEU A 269 -17.26 13.19 10.66
N LYS A 270 -17.32 14.03 9.62
CA LYS A 270 -18.29 15.15 9.54
C LYS A 270 -19.21 14.98 8.34
#